data_AF-A0A1X7C6P7-F1
#
_entry.id   AF-A0A1X7C6P7-F1
#
_cell.length_a   1.000
_cell.length_b   1.000
_cell.length_c   1.000
_cell.angle_alpha   90.00
_cell.angle_beta   90.00
_cell.angle_gamma   90.00
#
_symmetry.space_group_name_H-M   'P 1'
#
loop_
_entity.id
_entity.type
_entity.pdbx_description
1 polymer ?
#
loop_
_entity_poly.entity_id
_entity_poly.type
_entity_poly.pdbx_seq_one_letter_code
_entity_poly.pdbx_strand_id
1 'polypeptide(L)'
;MTDLIEVKTARLIGAPLDWAVAIAAGFTMDPDCRTTVWHRDGIPTSISIRGAAEGFGYRPSTYWAQGGQLIDRHRGSAQHCPGLADDICYSGGPEGAGVWCYGPTALVAFCRGFVHYKLGDTVQVPKELIS
;
A
#
# COMPACT_ATOMS: atom_id res chain seq x y z
N MET A 1 7.08 2.14 -23.80
CA MET A 1 7.19 3.27 -22.87
C MET A 1 6.44 2.92 -21.61
N THR A 2 7.14 2.88 -20.48
CA THR A 2 6.58 2.72 -19.14
C THR A 2 6.07 4.08 -18.68
N ASP A 3 4.76 4.26 -18.49
CA ASP A 3 4.25 5.46 -17.85
C ASP A 3 4.05 5.17 -16.36
N LEU A 4 5.17 4.99 -15.65
CA LEU A 4 5.15 5.17 -14.20
C LEU A 4 4.96 6.65 -13.92
N ILE A 5 4.09 6.98 -12.97
CA ILE A 5 3.91 8.35 -12.51
C ILE A 5 4.34 8.47 -11.06
N GLU A 6 4.96 9.60 -10.74
CA GLU A 6 5.29 9.93 -9.37
C GLU A 6 4.04 10.43 -8.63
N VAL A 7 3.74 9.82 -7.48
CA VAL A 7 2.59 10.19 -6.65
C VAL A 7 3.05 10.37 -5.21
N LYS A 8 2.47 11.34 -4.51
CA LYS A 8 2.67 11.48 -3.06
C LYS A 8 2.11 10.26 -2.33
N THR A 9 2.91 9.65 -1.47
CA THR A 9 2.55 8.47 -0.67
C THR A 9 1.29 8.73 0.15
N ALA A 10 1.16 9.92 0.75
CA ALA A 10 -0.01 10.32 1.52
C ALA A 10 -1.33 10.36 0.71
N ARG A 11 -1.26 10.43 -0.62
CA ARG A 11 -2.44 10.45 -1.51
C ARG A 11 -2.84 9.08 -2.03
N LEU A 12 -2.01 8.05 -1.86
CA LEU A 12 -2.30 6.72 -2.38
C LEU A 12 -3.49 6.08 -1.67
N ILE A 13 -4.36 5.42 -2.42
CA ILE A 13 -5.48 4.62 -1.91
C ILE A 13 -5.80 3.50 -2.90
N GLY A 14 -6.32 2.37 -2.42
CA GLY A 14 -6.69 1.23 -3.27
C GLY A 14 -5.49 0.64 -4.00
N ALA A 15 -5.69 0.22 -5.26
CA ALA A 15 -4.68 -0.49 -6.04
C ALA A 15 -3.31 0.23 -6.16
N PRO A 16 -3.24 1.57 -6.36
CA PRO A 16 -1.98 2.32 -6.26
C PRO A 16 -1.24 2.17 -4.93
N LEU A 17 -1.97 2.14 -3.81
CA LEU A 17 -1.38 1.95 -2.49
C LEU A 17 -0.91 0.51 -2.32
N ASP A 18 -1.73 -0.47 -2.72
CA ASP A 18 -1.39 -1.88 -2.64
C ASP A 18 -0.16 -2.23 -3.50
N TRP A 19 -0.03 -1.59 -4.67
CA TRP A 19 1.17 -1.64 -5.50
C TRP A 19 2.40 -1.13 -4.75
N ALA A 20 2.32 0.10 -4.21
CA ALA A 20 3.44 0.69 -3.50
C ALA A 20 3.86 -0.16 -2.29
N VAL A 21 2.89 -0.77 -1.59
CA VAL A 21 3.16 -1.70 -0.49
C VAL A 21 3.88 -2.95 -0.99
N ALA A 22 3.48 -3.51 -2.14
CA ALA A 22 4.16 -4.68 -2.72
C ALA A 22 5.63 -4.35 -3.04
N ILE A 23 5.89 -3.19 -3.67
CA ILE A 23 7.27 -2.74 -3.94
C ILE A 23 8.05 -2.52 -2.64
N ALA A 24 7.44 -1.87 -1.64
CA ALA A 24 8.07 -1.68 -0.32
C ALA A 24 8.35 -3.00 0.42
N ALA A 25 7.55 -4.04 0.15
CA ALA A 25 7.72 -5.39 0.68
C ALA A 25 8.71 -6.26 -0.12
N GLY A 26 9.32 -5.71 -1.19
CA GLY A 26 10.34 -6.38 -1.99
C GLY A 26 9.80 -7.26 -3.11
N PHE A 27 8.55 -7.06 -3.53
CA PHE A 27 8.00 -7.70 -4.73
C PHE A 27 8.58 -7.03 -5.98
N THR A 28 8.61 -7.74 -7.10
CA THR A 28 9.06 -7.19 -8.37
C THR A 28 7.89 -6.98 -9.32
N MET A 29 7.95 -5.93 -10.14
CA MET A 29 6.97 -5.70 -11.19
C MET A 29 7.06 -6.81 -12.23
N ASP A 30 5.90 -7.30 -12.69
CA ASP A 30 5.82 -8.14 -13.87
C ASP A 30 6.13 -7.30 -15.13
N PRO A 31 7.14 -7.68 -15.93
CA PRO A 31 7.52 -6.92 -17.12
C PRO A 31 6.43 -6.91 -18.20
N ASP A 32 5.58 -7.93 -18.23
CA ASP A 32 4.55 -8.15 -19.25
C ASP A 32 3.17 -7.68 -18.79
N CYS A 33 2.86 -7.79 -17.48
CA CYS A 33 1.56 -7.42 -16.90
C CYS A 33 1.69 -6.42 -15.75
N ARG A 34 1.55 -5.11 -16.03
CA ARG A 34 1.79 -4.03 -15.04
C ARG A 34 0.77 -3.90 -13.92
N THR A 35 -0.28 -4.71 -13.94
CA THR A 35 -1.26 -4.86 -12.85
C THR A 35 -1.01 -6.17 -12.07
N THR A 36 0.20 -6.72 -12.20
CA THR A 36 0.68 -7.92 -11.53
C THR A 36 2.08 -7.66 -10.97
N VAL A 37 2.35 -8.25 -9.81
CA VAL A 37 3.65 -8.27 -9.17
C VAL A 37 4.05 -9.71 -8.91
N TRP A 38 5.35 -9.98 -8.88
CA TRP A 38 5.90 -11.26 -8.49
C TRP A 38 6.24 -11.23 -7.00
N HIS A 39 5.62 -12.11 -6.22
CA HIS A 39 6.04 -12.36 -4.84
C HIS A 39 7.49 -12.84 -4.83
N ARG A 40 8.20 -12.60 -3.73
CA ARG A 40 9.57 -13.11 -3.48
C ARG A 40 9.72 -14.63 -3.68
N ASP A 41 8.62 -15.38 -3.57
CA ASP A 41 8.60 -16.84 -3.74
C ASP A 41 8.25 -17.25 -5.20
N GLY A 42 8.25 -16.30 -6.14
CA GLY A 42 8.02 -16.54 -7.58
C GLY A 42 6.56 -16.67 -7.97
N ILE A 43 5.61 -16.32 -7.09
CA ILE A 43 4.17 -16.43 -7.37
C ILE A 43 3.64 -15.11 -7.95
N PRO A 44 3.08 -15.10 -9.17
CA PRO A 44 2.47 -13.91 -9.74
C PRO A 44 1.19 -13.57 -8.97
N THR A 45 1.04 -12.30 -8.63
CA THR A 45 -0.04 -11.81 -7.78
C THR A 45 -0.63 -10.55 -8.39
N SER A 46 -1.95 -10.54 -8.61
CA SER A 46 -2.61 -9.36 -9.17
C SER A 46 -2.63 -8.20 -8.18
N ILE A 47 -2.29 -7.02 -8.68
CA ILE A 47 -2.55 -5.69 -8.10
C ILE A 47 -3.40 -4.94 -9.13
N SER A 48 -4.71 -5.19 -9.15
CA SER A 48 -5.60 -4.53 -10.09
C SER A 48 -6.85 -4.03 -9.38
N ILE A 49 -7.44 -2.95 -9.90
CA ILE A 49 -8.73 -2.44 -9.43
C ILE A 49 -9.78 -3.54 -9.51
N ARG A 50 -9.78 -4.32 -10.60
CA ARG A 50 -10.67 -5.46 -10.80
C ARG A 50 -10.42 -6.56 -9.76
N GLY A 51 -9.17 -6.92 -9.50
CA GLY A 51 -8.81 -7.92 -8.50
C GLY A 51 -9.28 -7.52 -7.10
N ALA A 52 -9.05 -6.26 -6.72
CA ALA A 52 -9.54 -5.73 -5.46
C ALA A 52 -11.08 -5.80 -5.36
N ALA A 53 -11.80 -5.45 -6.42
CA ALA A 53 -13.27 -5.49 -6.49
C ALA A 53 -13.83 -6.92 -6.46
N GLU A 54 -13.17 -7.87 -7.12
CA GLU A 54 -13.56 -9.29 -7.17
C GLU A 54 -13.03 -10.10 -5.98
N GLY A 55 -12.27 -9.46 -5.08
CA GLY A 55 -11.81 -10.05 -3.84
C GLY A 55 -10.55 -10.92 -3.93
N PHE A 56 -9.76 -10.81 -5.00
CA PHE A 56 -8.51 -11.54 -5.19
C PHE A 56 -7.29 -10.62 -5.32
N GLY A 57 -6.09 -11.22 -5.31
CA GLY A 57 -4.84 -10.48 -5.43
C GLY A 57 -4.29 -9.95 -4.11
N TYR A 58 -3.26 -9.10 -4.21
CA TYR A 58 -2.62 -8.48 -3.07
C TYR A 58 -3.18 -7.07 -2.87
N ARG A 59 -3.88 -6.92 -1.74
CA ARG A 59 -4.69 -5.76 -1.36
C ARG A 59 -4.58 -5.45 0.15
N PRO A 60 -3.35 -5.30 0.69
CA PRO A 60 -3.12 -5.10 2.11
C PRO A 60 -3.81 -3.86 2.69
N SER A 61 -4.15 -2.85 1.87
CA SER A 61 -4.85 -1.67 2.36
C SER A 61 -6.35 -1.89 2.64
N THR A 62 -6.91 -3.02 2.20
CA THR A 62 -8.35 -3.33 2.36
C THR A 62 -8.62 -4.73 2.91
N TYR A 63 -7.65 -5.65 2.87
CA TYR A 63 -7.82 -7.04 3.31
C TYR A 63 -6.98 -7.36 4.55
N TRP A 64 -7.66 -7.50 5.70
CA TRP A 64 -7.03 -7.70 7.00
C TRP A 64 -6.12 -8.93 7.08
N ALA A 65 -6.44 -10.03 6.41
CA ALA A 65 -5.58 -11.21 6.44
C ALA A 65 -4.20 -10.95 5.83
N GLN A 66 -4.06 -9.94 4.94
CA GLN A 66 -2.78 -9.50 4.39
C GLN A 66 -2.20 -8.32 5.19
N GLY A 67 -3.01 -7.28 5.43
CA GLY A 67 -2.56 -6.06 6.12
C GLY A 67 -2.19 -6.29 7.58
N GLY A 68 -2.94 -7.11 8.32
CA GLY A 68 -2.65 -7.45 9.71
C GLY A 68 -1.30 -8.18 9.87
N GLN A 69 -1.02 -9.15 8.99
CA GLN A 69 0.29 -9.82 8.98
C GLN A 69 1.44 -8.86 8.68
N LEU A 70 1.20 -7.86 7.81
CA LEU A 70 2.19 -6.83 7.52
C LEU A 70 2.45 -5.94 8.75
N ILE A 71 1.41 -5.59 9.51
CA ILE A 71 1.54 -4.86 10.78
C ILE A 71 2.42 -5.65 11.75
N ASP A 72 2.09 -6.91 12.03
CA ASP A 72 2.84 -7.74 12.99
C ASP A 72 4.29 -7.94 12.57
N ARG A 73 4.52 -8.26 11.28
CA ARG A 73 5.88 -8.48 10.74
C ARG A 73 6.78 -7.26 10.90
N HIS A 74 6.20 -6.06 10.87
CA HIS A 74 6.93 -4.80 10.99
C HIS A 74 6.75 -4.14 12.35
N ARG A 75 6.23 -4.88 13.35
CA ARG A 75 5.99 -4.42 14.73
C ARG A 75 5.24 -3.08 14.75
N GLY A 76 4.33 -2.94 13.80
CA GLY A 76 3.62 -1.72 13.50
C GLY A 76 2.44 -1.49 14.39
N SER A 77 1.83 -0.33 14.22
CA SER A 77 0.52 -0.05 14.83
C SER A 77 -0.27 0.94 14.00
N ALA A 78 -1.57 0.97 14.26
CA ALA A 78 -2.48 2.00 13.80
C ALA A 78 -3.43 2.37 14.94
N GLN A 79 -3.75 3.66 15.05
CA GLN A 79 -4.65 4.18 16.07
C GLN A 79 -5.68 5.11 15.43
N HIS A 80 -6.90 5.06 15.95
CA HIS A 80 -7.93 6.05 15.63
C HIS A 80 -7.61 7.35 16.38
N CYS A 81 -7.75 8.49 15.71
CA CYS A 81 -7.47 9.83 16.20
C CYS A 81 -8.78 10.63 16.28
N PRO A 82 -9.44 10.67 17.46
CA PRO A 82 -10.70 11.41 17.61
C PRO A 82 -10.55 12.89 17.26
N GLY A 83 -11.55 13.44 16.58
CA GLY A 83 -11.58 14.86 16.20
C GLY A 83 -10.88 15.19 14.88
N LEU A 84 -10.28 14.21 14.20
CA LEU A 84 -9.84 14.36 12.82
C LEU A 84 -10.98 14.02 11.84
N ALA A 85 -10.88 14.54 10.62
CA ALA A 85 -11.82 14.25 9.54
C ALA A 85 -11.75 12.77 9.12
N ASP A 86 -12.87 12.23 8.60
CA ASP A 86 -13.01 10.80 8.27
C ASP A 86 -11.97 10.28 7.27
N ASP A 87 -11.42 11.12 6.41
CA ASP A 87 -10.40 10.76 5.42
C ASP A 87 -8.98 10.62 6.01
N ILE A 88 -8.78 11.10 7.24
CA ILE A 88 -7.49 11.11 7.96
C ILE A 88 -7.63 10.69 9.43
N CYS A 89 -8.73 10.03 9.80
CA CYS A 89 -9.06 9.70 11.20
C CYS A 89 -8.23 8.56 11.82
N TYR A 90 -7.34 7.93 11.05
CA TYR A 90 -6.35 6.99 11.56
C TYR A 90 -4.94 7.48 11.31
N SER A 91 -4.02 7.17 12.23
CA SER A 91 -2.58 7.28 12.03
C SER A 91 -1.92 5.91 12.17
N GLY A 92 -0.87 5.62 11.39
CA GLY A 92 -0.18 4.34 11.49
C GLY A 92 1.18 4.29 10.78
N GLY A 93 1.96 3.27 11.14
CA GLY A 93 3.28 3.02 10.56
C GLY A 93 4.02 1.86 11.25
N PRO A 94 5.15 1.40 10.67
CA PRO A 94 5.99 0.35 11.25
C PRO A 94 6.82 0.85 12.44
N GLU A 95 7.39 -0.09 13.21
CA GLU A 95 8.37 0.24 14.25
C GLU A 95 9.56 1.02 13.65
N GLY A 96 10.01 2.06 14.35
CA GLY A 96 11.11 2.91 13.91
C GLY A 96 10.75 3.95 12.85
N ALA A 97 9.49 4.01 12.39
CA ALA A 97 9.03 5.10 11.55
C ALA A 97 9.07 6.43 12.31
N GLY A 98 9.94 7.36 11.88
CA GLY A 98 10.02 8.72 12.44
C GLY A 98 8.83 9.61 12.06
N VAL A 99 8.00 9.18 11.11
CA VAL A 99 6.79 9.86 10.66
C VAL A 99 5.68 8.83 10.53
N TRP A 100 4.52 9.14 11.12
CA TRP A 100 3.30 8.34 10.96
C TRP A 100 2.44 8.96 9.87
N CYS A 101 1.82 8.13 9.04
CA CYS A 101 0.93 8.60 7.98
C CYS A 101 -0.54 8.44 8.37
N TYR A 102 -1.38 9.30 7.80
CA TYR A 102 -2.81 9.31 8.05
C TYR A 102 -3.61 8.62 6.95
N GLY A 103 -4.80 8.14 7.31
CA GLY A 103 -5.77 7.62 6.35
C GLY A 103 -7.15 7.38 6.94
N PRO A 104 -8.12 7.01 6.10
CA PRO A 104 -9.50 6.78 6.52
C PRO A 104 -9.71 5.49 7.30
N THR A 105 -8.75 4.56 7.23
CA THR A 105 -8.80 3.28 7.94
C THR A 105 -7.44 2.94 8.52
N ALA A 106 -7.42 2.08 9.53
CA ALA A 106 -6.18 1.58 10.14
C ALA A 106 -5.23 0.97 9.09
N LEU A 107 -5.74 0.18 8.15
CA LEU A 107 -4.94 -0.44 7.10
C LEU A 107 -4.38 0.58 6.11
N VAL A 108 -5.19 1.55 5.67
CA VAL A 108 -4.71 2.60 4.75
C VAL A 108 -3.63 3.46 5.43
N ALA A 109 -3.86 3.87 6.68
CA ALA A 109 -2.89 4.65 7.44
C ALA A 109 -1.56 3.89 7.62
N PHE A 110 -1.63 2.62 8.06
CA PHE A 110 -0.44 1.78 8.21
C PHE A 110 0.27 1.53 6.88
N CYS A 111 -0.45 1.20 5.80
CA CYS A 111 0.14 0.96 4.49
C CYS A 111 0.86 2.20 3.95
N ARG A 112 0.27 3.40 4.09
CA ARG A 112 0.93 4.65 3.74
C ARG A 112 2.19 4.87 4.59
N GLY A 113 2.12 4.62 5.90
CA GLY A 113 3.27 4.73 6.80
C GLY A 113 4.40 3.76 6.44
N PHE A 114 4.04 2.53 6.05
CA PHE A 114 4.99 1.52 5.61
C PHE A 114 5.68 1.90 4.29
N VAL A 115 4.90 2.36 3.29
CA VAL A 115 5.43 2.88 2.03
C VAL A 115 6.34 4.08 2.28
N HIS A 116 5.91 5.04 3.11
CA HIS A 116 6.71 6.21 3.43
C HIS A 116 8.04 5.82 4.09
N TYR A 117 8.00 4.89 5.06
CA TYR A 117 9.19 4.39 5.74
C TYR A 117 10.19 3.71 4.80
N LYS A 118 9.72 3.04 3.74
CA LYS A 118 10.57 2.27 2.83
C LYS A 118 10.99 3.02 1.57
N LEU A 119 10.10 3.84 1.02
CA LEU A 119 10.24 4.44 -0.31
C LEU A 119 10.23 5.98 -0.27
N GLY A 120 9.74 6.59 0.80
CA GLY A 120 9.73 8.05 0.99
C GLY A 120 8.39 8.72 0.71
N ASP A 121 8.41 10.07 0.64
CA ASP A 121 7.21 10.90 0.49
C ASP A 121 6.54 10.78 -0.89
N THR A 122 7.30 10.35 -1.90
CA THR A 122 6.81 10.04 -3.25
C THR A 122 7.19 8.63 -3.66
N VAL A 123 6.40 8.04 -4.55
CA VAL A 123 6.65 6.72 -5.12
C VAL A 123 6.16 6.63 -6.57
N GLN A 124 6.82 5.79 -7.36
CA GLN A 124 6.45 5.49 -8.74
C GLN A 124 5.36 4.42 -8.79
N VAL A 125 4.26 4.71 -9.47
CA VAL A 125 3.11 3.80 -9.62
C VAL A 125 2.72 3.70 -11.10
N PRO A 126 2.35 2.51 -11.62
CA PRO A 126 1.77 2.38 -12.95
C PRO A 126 0.55 3.28 -13.12
N LYS A 127 0.56 4.10 -14.18
CA LYS A 127 -0.56 4.98 -14.53
C LYS A 127 -1.88 4.21 -14.67
N GLU A 128 -1.83 2.95 -15.09
CA GLU A 128 -3.00 2.08 -15.25
C GLU A 128 -3.71 1.76 -13.92
N LEU A 129 -3.05 1.94 -12.78
CA LEU A 129 -3.66 1.78 -11.46
C LEU A 129 -4.30 3.07 -10.95
N ILE A 130 -3.99 4.20 -11.59
CA ILE A 130 -4.49 5.52 -11.23
C ILE A 130 -5.73 5.76 -12.10
N SER A 131 -6.91 5.50 -11.53
CA SER A 131 -8.21 5.79 -12.17
C SER A 131 -8.67 7.22 -11.88
#